data_AF-A0A7C2P5S3-F1
#
_entry.id   AF-A0A7C2P5S3-F1
#
_cell.length_a   1.000
_cell.length_b   1.000
_cell.length_c   1.000
_cell.angle_alpha   90.00
_cell.angle_beta   90.00
_cell.angle_gamma   90.00
#
_symmetry.space_group_name_H-M   'P 1'
#
loop_
_entity.id
_entity.type
_entity.pdbx_description
1 polymer ?
#
loop_
_entity_poly.entity_id
_entity_poly.type
_entity_poly.pdbx_seq_one_letter_code
_entity_poly.pdbx_strand_id
1 'polypeptide(L)'
;MDERFLKPKLVFSRCFYERTRYDGGEIKDEIIERLKPFVEPILVCPEVEIGLSIPRPKVHIIQEAGSKRLIQEGTGLDLTERMRAFCKAFLDNLPQVDGFILKAKSPSCGLGQAKFYREGKMAGKTYGFFAEEVKKLYPYHPAIDEGRLKDRDLREHFLTQVFALAELRHLIANPSPKGLVEFHTKHKYLLLAISQRELQNLGRLVASGNISFEEKLRQYEEAFRSALSKRGTRKTHYNALLHIIGYFSKNLNRGEKLYLHHALKKFKKGVLPLWFVRELIKTYALRFELEYLLQQSYLYPFPEELDF
;
A
#
# COMPACT_ATOMS: atom_id res chain seq x y z
N MET A 1 13.07 15.71 -4.82
CA MET A 1 11.84 14.91 -4.98
C MET A 1 11.03 15.64 -6.01
N ASP A 2 10.63 14.94 -7.05
CA ASP A 2 9.67 15.45 -8.02
C ASP A 2 8.45 16.09 -7.31
N GLU A 3 8.19 17.37 -7.57
CA GLU A 3 7.15 18.16 -6.92
C GLU A 3 5.73 17.60 -7.19
N ARG A 4 5.60 16.66 -8.12
CA ARG A 4 4.35 15.97 -8.46
C ARG A 4 3.83 15.03 -7.36
N PHE A 5 4.64 14.65 -6.37
CA PHE A 5 4.26 13.64 -5.37
C PHE A 5 4.21 14.20 -3.94
N LEU A 6 3.09 13.93 -3.28
CA LEU A 6 2.95 14.15 -1.84
C LEU A 6 3.55 12.97 -1.07
N LYS A 7 4.23 13.27 0.05
CA LYS A 7 4.82 12.23 0.91
C LYS A 7 3.71 11.44 1.63
N PRO A 8 3.67 10.10 1.47
CA PRO A 8 2.76 9.28 2.25
C PRO A 8 3.13 9.26 3.74
N LYS A 9 2.13 9.34 4.60
CA LYS A 9 2.27 9.15 6.06
C LYS A 9 2.18 7.66 6.37
N LEU A 10 3.28 7.04 6.78
CA LEU A 10 3.33 5.59 6.97
C LEU A 10 3.68 5.23 8.41
N VAL A 11 2.97 4.26 8.98
CA VAL A 11 3.34 3.67 10.27
C VAL A 11 4.42 2.62 10.04
N PHE A 12 5.55 2.78 10.71
CA PHE A 12 6.68 1.85 10.65
C PHE A 12 6.86 1.13 11.98
N SER A 13 7.21 -0.16 11.92
CA SER A 13 7.88 -0.78 13.06
C SER A 13 9.17 -0.04 13.36
N ARG A 14 9.27 0.54 14.57
CA ARG A 14 10.37 1.42 14.99
C ARG A 14 11.76 0.80 14.85
N CYS A 15 11.85 -0.53 14.86
CA CYS A 15 13.10 -1.26 14.65
C CYS A 15 13.76 -1.04 13.27
N PHE A 16 13.06 -0.44 12.30
CA PHE A 16 13.64 0.01 11.02
C PHE A 16 14.37 1.36 11.09
N TYR A 17 14.25 2.07 12.22
CA TYR A 17 14.84 3.40 12.45
C TYR A 17 15.73 3.40 13.69
N GLU A 18 15.39 2.60 14.70
CA GLU A 18 16.04 2.60 16.01
C GLU A 18 16.33 1.18 16.49
N ARG A 19 17.24 1.05 17.47
CA ARG A 19 17.64 -0.24 18.06
C ARG A 19 16.63 -0.71 19.11
N THR A 20 15.44 -1.12 18.67
CA THR A 20 14.33 -1.50 19.58
C THR A 20 13.97 -2.98 19.56
N ARG A 21 14.77 -3.79 18.87
CA ARG A 21 14.65 -5.26 18.92
C ARG A 21 14.88 -5.80 20.32
N TYR A 22 14.34 -6.99 20.58
CA TYR A 22 14.50 -7.68 21.85
C TYR A 22 15.96 -7.92 22.24
N ASP A 23 16.86 -8.07 21.27
CA ASP A 23 18.30 -8.27 21.47
C ASP A 23 19.12 -6.98 21.33
N GLY A 24 18.47 -5.81 21.19
CA GLY A 24 19.16 -4.53 20.94
C GLY A 24 19.81 -4.42 19.56
N GLY A 25 19.60 -5.41 18.69
CA GLY A 25 20.17 -5.44 17.34
C GLY A 25 19.57 -4.37 16.42
N GLU A 26 20.38 -3.93 15.47
CA GLU A 26 19.98 -3.01 14.41
C GLU A 26 19.42 -3.78 13.21
N ILE A 27 18.48 -3.18 12.48
CA ILE A 27 18.00 -3.68 11.19
C ILE A 27 18.40 -2.67 10.13
N LYS A 28 19.16 -3.13 9.14
CA LYS A 28 19.41 -2.40 7.91
C LYS A 28 18.73 -3.14 6.76
N ASP A 29 17.72 -2.50 6.17
CA ASP A 29 17.03 -3.00 4.99
C ASP A 29 17.10 -1.96 3.88
N GLU A 30 17.78 -2.30 2.78
CA GLU A 30 18.10 -1.37 1.69
C GLU A 30 16.85 -0.76 1.05
N ILE A 31 15.77 -1.53 0.94
CA ILE A 31 14.52 -1.06 0.32
C ILE A 31 13.87 -0.01 1.22
N ILE A 32 13.87 -0.26 2.53
CA ILE A 32 13.34 0.69 3.51
C ILE A 32 14.18 1.96 3.54
N GLU A 33 15.52 1.86 3.54
CA GLU A 33 16.39 3.05 3.49
C GLU A 33 16.12 3.91 2.26
N ARG A 34 15.91 3.28 1.09
CA ARG A 34 15.54 3.99 -0.14
C ARG A 34 14.17 4.67 -0.07
N LEU A 35 13.24 4.14 0.73
CA LEU A 35 11.91 4.69 0.89
C LEU A 35 11.88 5.92 1.82
N LYS A 36 12.75 5.97 2.85
CA LYS A 36 12.74 7.02 3.90
C LYS A 36 12.63 8.45 3.36
N PRO A 37 13.35 8.87 2.30
CA PRO A 37 13.27 10.26 1.81
C PRO A 37 11.88 10.66 1.26
N PHE A 38 11.08 9.67 0.86
CA PHE A 38 9.82 9.87 0.13
C PHE A 38 8.57 9.74 0.99
N VAL A 39 8.72 9.50 2.30
CA VAL A 39 7.60 9.24 3.22
C VAL A 39 7.73 10.07 4.50
N GLU A 40 6.63 10.22 5.22
CA GLU A 40 6.56 10.77 6.56
C GLU A 40 6.35 9.61 7.56
N PRO A 41 7.38 9.22 8.33
CA PRO A 41 7.27 8.06 9.21
C PRO A 41 6.58 8.37 10.53
N ILE A 42 5.69 7.47 10.95
CA ILE A 42 5.17 7.37 12.33
C ILE A 42 5.71 6.08 12.92
N LEU A 43 6.56 6.17 13.94
CA LEU A 43 7.28 5.02 14.48
C LEU A 43 6.51 4.38 15.64
N VAL A 44 6.41 3.05 15.64
CA VAL A 44 5.77 2.31 16.74
C VAL A 44 6.55 1.04 17.11
N CYS A 45 6.74 0.80 18.40
CA CYS A 45 7.25 -0.47 18.92
C CYS A 45 6.34 -0.98 20.04
N PRO A 46 5.28 -1.76 19.73
CA PRO A 46 4.28 -2.13 20.72
C PRO A 46 4.87 -2.76 21.98
N GLU A 47 5.93 -3.57 21.84
CA GLU A 47 6.63 -4.22 22.96
C GLU A 47 7.31 -3.24 23.92
N VAL A 48 7.92 -2.17 23.40
CA VAL A 48 8.54 -1.16 24.26
C VAL A 48 7.49 -0.24 24.87
N GLU A 49 6.44 0.10 24.10
CA GLU A 49 5.34 0.95 24.59
C GLU A 49 4.56 0.30 25.75
N ILE A 50 4.52 -1.04 25.84
CA ILE A 50 3.95 -1.75 26.99
C ILE A 50 4.94 -1.95 28.15
N GLY A 51 6.11 -1.29 28.09
CA GLY A 51 7.10 -1.23 29.17
C GLY A 51 8.19 -2.30 29.14
N LEU A 52 8.40 -3.03 28.04
CA LEU A 52 9.51 -3.97 27.96
C LEU A 52 10.83 -3.25 27.64
N SER A 53 11.91 -3.69 28.28
CA SER A 53 13.27 -3.16 28.11
C SER A 53 13.90 -3.48 26.75
N ILE A 54 15.06 -2.88 26.51
CA ILE A 54 15.98 -3.24 25.43
C ILE A 54 17.37 -3.45 26.07
N PRO A 55 17.96 -4.66 26.02
CA PRO A 55 17.37 -5.91 25.54
C PRO A 55 16.28 -6.45 26.49
N ARG A 56 15.54 -7.47 26.04
CA ARG A 56 14.49 -8.19 26.78
C ARG A 56 14.40 -9.66 26.31
N PRO A 57 13.85 -10.57 27.15
CA PRO A 57 13.42 -11.88 26.68
C PRO A 57 12.40 -11.76 25.55
N LYS A 58 12.38 -12.76 24.66
CA LYS A 58 11.41 -12.82 23.56
C LYS A 58 9.99 -12.93 24.12
N VAL A 59 9.03 -12.46 23.35
CA VAL A 59 7.62 -12.73 23.58
C VAL A 59 7.13 -13.74 22.55
N HIS A 60 6.20 -14.61 22.94
CA HIS A 60 5.63 -15.64 22.08
C HIS A 60 4.11 -15.55 22.09
N ILE A 61 3.50 -15.84 20.94
CA ILE A 61 2.05 -15.98 20.85
C ILE A 61 1.70 -17.42 21.24
N ILE A 62 0.85 -17.58 22.25
CA ILE A 62 0.28 -18.88 22.64
C ILE A 62 -1.20 -18.88 22.24
N GLN A 63 -1.65 -19.96 21.59
CA GLN A 63 -3.05 -20.15 21.22
C GLN A 63 -3.63 -21.44 21.80
N GLU A 64 -4.44 -21.29 22.85
CA GLU A 64 -5.07 -22.37 23.60
C GLU A 64 -6.55 -22.06 23.84
N ALA A 65 -7.41 -23.07 23.69
CA ALA A 65 -8.86 -22.96 23.89
C ALA A 65 -9.53 -21.76 23.17
N GLY A 66 -9.04 -21.39 21.98
CA GLY A 66 -9.54 -20.24 21.20
C GLY A 66 -9.05 -18.86 21.67
N SER A 67 -8.27 -18.79 22.76
CA SER A 67 -7.68 -17.56 23.25
C SER A 67 -6.27 -17.35 22.67
N LYS A 68 -5.94 -16.10 22.30
CA LYS A 68 -4.61 -15.69 21.84
C LYS A 68 -3.94 -14.89 22.95
N ARG A 69 -2.85 -15.40 23.49
CA ARG A 69 -2.07 -14.81 24.60
C ARG A 69 -0.67 -14.42 24.14
N LEU A 70 -0.11 -13.36 24.72
CA LEU A 70 1.26 -12.90 24.48
C LEU A 70 2.08 -13.12 25.75
N ILE A 71 2.93 -14.14 25.74
CA ILE A 71 3.68 -14.56 26.93
C ILE A 71 5.16 -14.26 26.73
N GLN A 72 5.80 -13.65 27.73
CA GLN A 72 7.24 -13.45 27.74
C GLN A 72 7.98 -14.74 28.15
N GLU A 73 8.98 -15.11 27.35
CA GLU A 73 9.81 -16.29 27.55
C GLU A 73 10.63 -16.19 28.85
N GLY A 74 10.75 -17.30 29.58
CA GLY A 74 11.53 -17.40 30.82
C GLY A 74 10.85 -16.79 32.05
N THR A 75 10.10 -15.69 31.90
CA THR A 75 9.39 -15.05 33.03
C THR A 75 7.96 -15.56 33.19
N GLY A 76 7.33 -16.05 32.11
CA GLY A 76 5.92 -16.44 32.12
C GLY A 76 4.96 -15.25 32.21
N LEU A 77 5.47 -14.01 32.13
CA LEU A 77 4.66 -12.81 32.24
C LEU A 77 3.67 -12.74 31.07
N ASP A 78 2.38 -12.64 31.40
CA ASP A 78 1.32 -12.44 30.42
C ASP A 78 1.15 -10.95 30.10
N LEU A 79 1.42 -10.60 28.85
CA LEU A 79 1.39 -9.24 28.32
C LEU A 79 0.15 -8.97 27.47
N THR A 80 -0.79 -9.92 27.39
CA THR A 80 -1.93 -9.88 26.47
C THR A 80 -2.76 -8.62 26.63
N GLU A 81 -3.21 -8.32 27.85
CA GLU A 81 -4.10 -7.17 28.07
C GLU A 81 -3.37 -5.84 27.94
N ARG A 82 -2.09 -5.76 28.36
CA ARG A 82 -1.26 -4.58 28.13
C ARG A 82 -1.11 -4.30 26.63
N MET A 83 -0.83 -5.33 25.85
CA MET A 83 -0.70 -5.23 24.39
C MET A 83 -2.02 -4.82 23.73
N ARG A 84 -3.15 -5.43 24.11
CA ARG A 84 -4.47 -5.05 23.57
C ARG A 84 -4.85 -3.61 23.89
N ALA A 85 -4.67 -3.20 25.15
CA ALA A 85 -4.94 -1.84 25.59
C ALA A 85 -4.07 -0.82 24.84
N PHE A 86 -2.78 -1.11 24.68
CA PHE A 86 -1.88 -0.28 23.87
C PHE A 86 -2.32 -0.20 22.41
N CYS A 87 -2.59 -1.34 21.75
CA CYS A 87 -3.00 -1.34 20.35
C CYS A 87 -4.24 -0.49 20.12
N LYS A 88 -5.26 -0.63 20.99
CA LYS A 88 -6.48 0.18 20.93
C LYS A 88 -6.16 1.66 21.10
N ALA A 89 -5.47 2.02 22.18
CA ALA A 89 -5.15 3.43 22.49
C ALA A 89 -4.32 4.09 21.38
N PHE A 90 -3.32 3.39 20.84
CA PHE A 90 -2.48 3.90 19.77
C PHE A 90 -3.27 4.10 18.47
N LEU A 91 -4.08 3.12 18.06
CA LEU A 91 -4.80 3.15 16.79
C LEU A 91 -6.00 4.11 16.81
N ASP A 92 -6.64 4.31 17.98
CA ASP A 92 -7.71 5.30 18.17
C ASP A 92 -7.19 6.74 18.09
N ASN A 93 -5.93 6.97 18.48
CA ASN A 93 -5.29 8.30 18.46
C ASN A 93 -4.33 8.49 17.26
N LEU A 94 -4.29 7.53 16.34
CA LEU A 94 -3.43 7.62 15.16
C LEU A 94 -3.98 8.74 14.24
N PRO A 95 -3.15 9.70 13.82
CA PRO A 95 -3.56 10.65 12.77
C PRO A 95 -3.87 9.90 11.47
N GLN A 96 -4.46 10.60 10.50
CA GLN A 96 -4.67 10.01 9.17
C GLN A 96 -3.33 9.55 8.57
N VAL A 97 -3.28 8.27 8.19
CA VAL A 97 -2.14 7.59 7.58
C VAL A 97 -2.53 6.99 6.24
N ASP A 98 -1.53 6.71 5.41
CA ASP A 98 -1.69 6.20 4.06
C ASP A 98 -1.31 4.70 3.97
N GLY A 99 -0.68 4.12 4.99
CA GLY A 99 -0.30 2.71 5.02
C GLY A 99 0.61 2.30 6.18
N PHE A 100 1.00 1.03 6.19
CA PHE A 100 1.77 0.41 7.27
C PHE A 100 2.93 -0.42 6.71
N ILE A 101 4.13 -0.25 7.27
CA ILE A 101 5.31 -1.10 7.01
C ILE A 101 5.74 -1.73 8.33
N LEU A 102 5.39 -3.00 8.50
CA LEU A 102 5.51 -3.70 9.79
C LEU A 102 6.54 -4.83 9.73
N LYS A 103 7.24 -5.03 10.84
CA LYS A 103 8.31 -6.02 10.94
C LYS A 103 7.79 -7.44 10.78
N ALA A 104 8.32 -8.16 9.79
CA ALA A 104 7.96 -9.55 9.53
C ALA A 104 8.25 -10.44 10.74
N LYS A 105 7.37 -11.43 10.95
CA LYS A 105 7.47 -12.49 11.97
C LYS A 105 7.42 -12.01 13.43
N SER A 106 7.26 -10.71 13.69
CA SER A 106 7.12 -10.18 15.05
C SER A 106 5.80 -10.66 15.69
N PRO A 107 5.81 -11.14 16.95
CA PRO A 107 4.61 -11.45 17.74
C PRO A 107 3.65 -10.27 17.89
N SER A 108 4.15 -9.04 17.70
CA SER A 108 3.37 -7.81 17.81
C SER A 108 3.01 -7.28 16.42
N CYS A 109 4.01 -7.11 15.54
CA CYS A 109 3.85 -6.41 14.26
C CYS A 109 3.70 -7.34 13.03
N GLY A 110 3.83 -8.66 13.18
CA GLY A 110 3.89 -9.58 12.04
C GLY A 110 2.57 -9.66 11.25
N LEU A 111 2.63 -9.42 9.94
CA LEU A 111 1.48 -9.48 9.02
C LEU A 111 1.14 -10.92 8.59
N GLY A 112 0.74 -11.76 9.54
CA GLY A 112 0.34 -13.15 9.28
C GLY A 112 1.50 -14.16 9.25
N GLN A 113 2.71 -13.71 9.60
CA GLN A 113 3.92 -14.55 9.64
C GLN A 113 4.48 -14.79 11.04
N ALA A 114 3.82 -14.26 12.08
CA ALA A 114 4.24 -14.45 13.47
C ALA A 114 3.99 -15.90 13.87
N LYS A 115 4.96 -16.55 14.52
CA LYS A 115 4.78 -17.92 15.01
C LYS A 115 3.85 -17.92 16.22
N PHE A 116 2.94 -18.89 16.27
CA PHE A 116 2.22 -19.20 17.50
C PHE A 116 2.47 -20.64 17.94
N TYR A 117 2.32 -20.85 19.25
CA TYR A 117 2.62 -22.09 19.93
C TYR A 117 1.36 -22.64 20.62
N ARG A 118 1.29 -23.96 20.73
CA ARG A 118 0.26 -24.71 21.46
C ARG A 118 0.95 -25.89 22.13
N GLU A 119 0.67 -26.16 23.41
CA GLU A 119 1.29 -27.27 24.15
C GLU A 119 2.83 -27.26 24.05
N GLY A 120 3.42 -26.06 24.10
CA GLY A 120 4.88 -25.87 24.01
C GLY A 120 5.51 -26.07 22.63
N LYS A 121 4.73 -26.42 21.59
CA LYS A 121 5.25 -26.65 20.22
C LYS A 121 4.77 -25.58 19.25
N MET A 122 5.57 -25.29 18.22
CA MET A 122 5.15 -24.39 17.14
C MET A 122 3.98 -25.03 16.39
N ALA A 123 2.83 -24.36 16.40
CA ALA A 123 1.60 -24.88 15.82
C ALA A 123 1.20 -24.20 14.50
N GLY A 124 1.76 -23.01 14.20
CA GLY A 124 1.52 -22.35 12.93
C GLY A 124 1.96 -20.89 12.88
N LYS A 125 1.37 -20.15 11.94
CA LYS A 125 1.57 -18.71 11.76
C LYS A 125 0.27 -17.94 11.96
N THR A 126 0.37 -16.74 12.49
CA THR A 126 -0.75 -15.84 12.76
C THR A 126 -0.31 -14.38 12.61
N TYR A 127 -1.25 -13.45 12.74
CA TYR A 127 -0.94 -12.03 12.85
C TYR A 127 -0.38 -11.73 14.23
N GLY A 128 0.55 -10.78 14.32
CA GLY A 128 0.90 -10.18 15.60
C GLY A 128 -0.28 -9.38 16.15
N PHE A 129 -0.27 -9.09 17.46
CA PHE A 129 -1.38 -8.37 18.11
C PHE A 129 -1.67 -7.01 17.49
N PHE A 130 -0.63 -6.19 17.25
CA PHE A 130 -0.77 -4.88 16.62
C PHE A 130 -1.22 -5.00 15.16
N ALA A 131 -0.60 -5.91 14.40
CA ALA A 131 -0.96 -6.13 13.00
C ALA A 131 -2.40 -6.63 12.81
N GLU A 132 -2.92 -7.42 13.76
CA GLU A 132 -4.30 -7.89 13.77
C GLU A 132 -5.29 -6.74 13.98
N GLU A 133 -5.03 -5.84 14.92
CA GLU A 133 -5.85 -4.65 15.15
C GLU A 133 -5.78 -3.66 14.00
N VAL A 134 -4.59 -3.45 13.40
CA VAL A 134 -4.44 -2.65 12.17
C VAL A 134 -5.36 -3.18 11.07
N LYS A 135 -5.37 -4.50 10.84
CA LYS A 135 -6.22 -5.11 9.80
C LYS A 135 -7.72 -4.91 10.06
N LYS A 136 -8.15 -4.88 11.32
CA LYS A 136 -9.55 -4.68 11.69
C LYS A 136 -9.99 -3.23 11.51
N LEU A 137 -9.19 -2.28 12.00
CA LEU A 137 -9.54 -0.85 12.01
C LEU A 137 -9.21 -0.13 10.69
N TYR A 138 -8.22 -0.63 9.94
CA TYR A 138 -7.76 -0.04 8.69
C TYR A 138 -7.89 -1.03 7.51
N PRO A 139 -9.08 -1.59 7.24
CA PRO A 139 -9.25 -2.70 6.29
C PRO A 139 -8.88 -2.37 4.83
N TYR A 140 -8.86 -1.08 4.47
CA TYR A 140 -8.49 -0.61 3.13
C TYR A 140 -7.10 0.01 3.05
N HIS A 141 -6.37 0.12 4.15
CA HIS A 141 -5.01 0.68 4.11
C HIS A 141 -4.01 -0.43 3.76
N PRO A 142 -3.06 -0.14 2.84
CA PRO A 142 -2.04 -1.10 2.48
C PRO A 142 -1.11 -1.37 3.66
N ALA A 143 -0.84 -2.65 3.93
CA ALA A 143 0.11 -3.10 4.93
C ALA A 143 1.07 -4.13 4.35
N ILE A 144 2.37 -3.90 4.50
CA ILE A 144 3.43 -4.75 3.96
C ILE A 144 4.57 -4.96 4.96
N ASP A 145 5.36 -6.01 4.77
CA ASP A 145 6.56 -6.30 5.55
C ASP A 145 7.82 -6.22 4.68
N GLU A 146 8.99 -6.14 5.32
CA GLU A 146 10.28 -5.98 4.63
C GLU A 146 10.62 -7.16 3.71
N GLY A 147 10.08 -8.36 3.98
CA GLY A 147 10.25 -9.50 3.09
C GLY A 147 9.40 -9.38 1.83
N ARG A 148 8.14 -8.96 1.98
CA ARG A 148 7.21 -8.75 0.85
C ARG A 148 7.59 -7.55 -0.01
N LEU A 149 8.23 -6.53 0.56
CA LEU A 149 8.77 -5.39 -0.18
C LEU A 149 9.89 -5.75 -1.19
N LYS A 150 10.50 -6.94 -1.05
CA LYS A 150 11.49 -7.45 -2.01
C LYS A 150 10.87 -7.97 -3.29
N ASP A 151 9.60 -8.36 -3.25
CA ASP A 151 8.85 -8.73 -4.44
C ASP A 151 8.42 -7.46 -5.18
N ARG A 152 8.93 -7.28 -6.40
CA ARG A 152 8.71 -6.06 -7.18
C ARG A 152 7.23 -5.77 -7.43
N ASP A 153 6.45 -6.80 -7.71
CA ASP A 153 5.02 -6.70 -7.99
C ASP A 153 4.23 -6.23 -6.74
N LEU A 154 4.56 -6.80 -5.57
CA LEU A 154 3.96 -6.39 -4.29
C LEU A 154 4.41 -4.99 -3.88
N ARG A 155 5.69 -4.66 -4.05
CA ARG A 155 6.24 -3.33 -3.78
C ARG A 155 5.57 -2.28 -4.64
N GLU A 156 5.49 -2.50 -5.95
CA GLU A 156 4.85 -1.58 -6.89
C GLU A 156 3.39 -1.34 -6.54
N HIS A 157 2.65 -2.42 -6.22
CA HIS A 157 1.26 -2.29 -5.78
C HIS A 157 1.16 -1.46 -4.50
N PHE A 158 1.95 -1.79 -3.47
CA PHE A 158 1.98 -1.05 -2.21
C PHE A 158 2.31 0.44 -2.41
N LEU A 159 3.35 0.76 -3.19
CA LEU A 159 3.75 2.13 -3.48
C LEU A 159 2.65 2.88 -4.22
N THR A 160 2.06 2.27 -5.26
CA THR A 160 0.92 2.86 -5.99
C THR A 160 -0.23 3.19 -5.04
N GLN A 161 -0.51 2.30 -4.07
CA GLN A 161 -1.58 2.53 -3.09
C GLN A 161 -1.26 3.72 -2.19
N VAL A 162 -0.09 3.75 -1.55
CA VAL A 162 0.23 4.79 -0.55
C VAL A 162 0.35 6.18 -1.16
N PHE A 163 0.86 6.32 -2.38
CA PHE A 163 0.95 7.62 -3.06
C PHE A 163 -0.43 8.12 -3.51
N ALA A 164 -1.28 7.25 -4.06
CA ALA A 164 -2.66 7.63 -4.39
C ALA A 164 -3.49 7.98 -3.13
N LEU A 165 -3.25 7.29 -2.00
CA LEU A 165 -3.89 7.63 -0.71
C LEU A 165 -3.37 8.94 -0.12
N ALA A 166 -2.08 9.26 -0.28
CA ALA A 166 -1.52 10.56 0.14
C ALA A 166 -2.19 11.72 -0.63
N GLU A 167 -2.40 11.55 -1.94
CA GLU A 167 -3.14 12.50 -2.77
C GLU A 167 -4.62 12.61 -2.36
N LEU A 168 -5.27 11.48 -2.08
CA LEU A 168 -6.65 11.47 -1.59
C LEU A 168 -6.75 12.23 -0.26
N ARG A 169 -5.86 11.95 0.70
CA ARG A 169 -5.80 12.64 1.99
C ARG A 169 -5.68 14.15 1.82
N HIS A 170 -4.88 14.61 0.86
CA HIS A 170 -4.77 16.03 0.55
C HIS A 170 -6.05 16.62 -0.05
N LEU A 171 -6.73 15.89 -0.95
CA LEU A 171 -8.03 16.30 -1.48
C LEU A 171 -9.09 16.41 -0.36
N ILE A 172 -9.09 15.47 0.60
CA ILE A 172 -10.02 15.51 1.74
C ILE A 172 -9.73 16.69 2.66
N ALA A 173 -8.45 17.02 2.89
CA ALA A 173 -8.05 18.16 3.70
C ALA A 173 -8.38 19.51 3.02
N ASN A 174 -8.36 19.57 1.68
CA ASN A 174 -8.63 20.78 0.90
C ASN A 174 -9.72 20.50 -0.16
N PRO A 175 -10.97 20.29 0.28
CA PRO A 175 -12.01 19.75 -0.59
C PRO A 175 -12.50 20.79 -1.60
N SER A 176 -12.51 20.43 -2.89
CA SER A 176 -13.14 21.25 -3.93
C SER A 176 -13.72 20.38 -5.06
N PRO A 177 -14.83 20.79 -5.69
CA PRO A 177 -15.40 20.04 -6.82
C PRO A 177 -14.41 19.85 -7.97
N LYS A 178 -13.64 20.91 -8.29
CA LYS A 178 -12.58 20.87 -9.30
C LYS A 178 -11.48 19.85 -8.92
N GLY A 179 -11.00 19.89 -7.68
CA GLY A 179 -9.99 18.97 -7.19
C GLY A 179 -10.44 17.50 -7.24
N LEU A 180 -11.72 17.22 -6.95
CA LEU A 180 -12.27 15.87 -7.07
C LEU A 180 -12.27 15.37 -8.53
N VAL A 181 -12.65 16.23 -9.48
CA VAL A 181 -12.64 15.90 -10.91
C VAL A 181 -11.21 15.66 -11.40
N GLU A 182 -10.27 16.52 -11.01
CA GLU A 182 -8.84 16.38 -11.36
C GLU A 182 -8.25 15.10 -10.79
N PHE A 183 -8.48 14.83 -9.50
CA PHE A 183 -8.06 13.61 -8.83
C PHE A 183 -8.61 12.36 -9.54
N HIS A 184 -9.91 12.32 -9.82
CA HIS A 184 -10.52 11.19 -10.52
C HIS A 184 -9.94 11.00 -11.92
N THR A 185 -9.73 12.11 -12.65
CA THR A 185 -9.17 12.11 -14.00
C THR A 185 -7.75 11.57 -14.02
N LYS A 186 -6.92 11.95 -13.06
CA LYS A 186 -5.55 11.44 -12.86
C LYS A 186 -5.49 9.94 -12.58
N HIS A 187 -6.45 9.43 -11.80
CA HIS A 187 -6.50 8.02 -11.37
C HIS A 187 -7.37 7.12 -12.25
N LYS A 188 -7.91 7.64 -13.36
CA LYS A 188 -8.86 6.94 -14.25
C LYS A 188 -8.32 5.58 -14.71
N TYR A 189 -7.11 5.53 -15.25
CA TYR A 189 -6.54 4.28 -15.76
C TYR A 189 -6.08 3.33 -14.66
N LEU A 190 -5.73 3.86 -13.48
CA LEU A 190 -5.46 3.03 -12.30
C LEU A 190 -6.75 2.30 -11.87
N LEU A 191 -7.86 3.02 -11.77
CA LEU A 191 -9.17 2.44 -11.48
C LEU A 191 -9.61 1.45 -12.56
N LEU A 192 -9.38 1.75 -13.84
CA LEU A 192 -9.69 0.81 -14.93
C LEU A 192 -8.86 -0.48 -14.84
N ALA A 193 -7.59 -0.36 -14.47
CA ALA A 193 -6.69 -1.50 -14.30
C ALA A 193 -7.07 -2.36 -13.11
N ILE A 194 -7.74 -1.80 -12.10
CA ILE A 194 -8.36 -2.54 -11.00
C ILE A 194 -9.66 -3.18 -11.48
N SER A 195 -10.63 -2.38 -11.94
CA SER A 195 -11.96 -2.83 -12.33
C SER A 195 -12.75 -1.75 -13.08
N GLN A 196 -13.33 -2.12 -14.22
CA GLN A 196 -14.23 -1.24 -14.97
C GLN A 196 -15.47 -0.82 -14.16
N ARG A 197 -15.97 -1.73 -13.30
CA ARG A 197 -17.12 -1.43 -12.43
C ARG A 197 -16.78 -0.32 -11.43
N GLU A 198 -15.59 -0.37 -10.82
CA GLU A 198 -15.16 0.63 -9.85
C GLU A 198 -14.97 2.00 -10.51
N LEU A 199 -14.35 2.03 -11.69
CA LEU A 199 -14.22 3.26 -12.49
C LEU A 199 -15.60 3.88 -12.77
N GLN A 200 -16.57 3.08 -13.23
CA GLN A 200 -17.92 3.56 -13.53
C GLN A 200 -18.67 4.05 -12.29
N ASN A 201 -18.52 3.36 -11.16
CA ASN A 201 -19.13 3.77 -9.90
C ASN A 201 -18.59 5.11 -9.43
N LEU A 202 -17.26 5.24 -9.34
CA LEU A 202 -16.60 6.46 -8.91
C LEU A 202 -16.87 7.63 -9.88
N GLY A 203 -16.87 7.38 -11.19
CA GLY A 203 -17.21 8.41 -12.18
C GLY A 203 -18.64 8.94 -12.05
N ARG A 204 -19.61 8.06 -11.72
CA ARG A 204 -20.99 8.48 -11.42
C ARG A 204 -21.09 9.35 -10.17
N LEU A 205 -20.33 9.03 -9.12
CA LEU A 205 -20.27 9.86 -7.91
C LEU A 205 -19.73 11.26 -8.23
N VAL A 206 -18.65 11.35 -9.01
CA VAL A 206 -18.07 12.64 -9.42
C VAL A 206 -19.09 13.48 -10.18
N ALA A 207 -19.80 12.88 -11.14
CA ALA A 207 -20.79 13.56 -11.99
C ALA A 207 -22.14 13.86 -11.32
N SER A 208 -22.44 13.23 -10.17
CA SER A 208 -23.76 13.36 -9.52
C SER A 208 -24.04 14.80 -9.08
N GLY A 209 -25.18 15.37 -9.48
CA GLY A 209 -25.69 16.65 -8.97
C GLY A 209 -26.70 16.51 -7.83
N ASN A 210 -27.04 15.28 -7.43
CA ASN A 210 -28.22 14.99 -6.60
C ASN A 210 -27.93 14.96 -5.09
N ILE A 211 -26.66 15.09 -4.69
CA ILE A 211 -26.21 15.04 -3.29
C ILE A 211 -25.26 16.21 -3.03
N SER A 212 -25.11 16.60 -1.75
CA SER A 212 -24.17 17.64 -1.36
C SER A 212 -22.73 17.23 -1.70
N PHE A 213 -21.84 18.22 -1.83
CA PHE A 213 -20.45 17.95 -2.16
C PHE A 213 -19.74 17.17 -1.04
N GLU A 214 -20.07 17.46 0.23
CA GLU A 214 -19.54 16.76 1.40
C GLU A 214 -19.93 15.28 1.39
N GLU A 215 -21.21 14.99 1.13
CA GLU A 215 -21.69 13.61 1.03
C GLU A 215 -21.05 12.87 -0.15
N LYS A 216 -20.95 13.54 -1.31
CA LYS A 216 -20.24 13.00 -2.47
C LYS A 216 -18.80 12.63 -2.15
N LEU A 217 -18.09 13.53 -1.44
CA LEU A 217 -16.68 13.33 -1.11
C LEU A 217 -16.50 12.17 -0.14
N ARG A 218 -17.36 12.04 0.88
CA ARG A 218 -17.36 10.88 1.81
C ARG A 218 -17.56 9.56 1.06
N GLN A 219 -18.59 9.46 0.23
CA GLN A 219 -18.85 8.24 -0.55
C GLN A 219 -17.72 7.93 -1.53
N TYR A 220 -17.15 8.97 -2.16
CA TYR A 220 -16.03 8.80 -3.08
C TYR A 220 -14.77 8.30 -2.34
N GLU A 221 -14.46 8.86 -1.17
CA GLU A 221 -13.31 8.45 -0.36
C GLU A 221 -13.39 6.96 -0.02
N GLU A 222 -14.51 6.51 0.54
CA GLU A 222 -14.71 5.12 0.93
C GLU A 222 -14.61 4.17 -0.27
N ALA A 223 -15.31 4.50 -1.36
CA ALA A 223 -15.30 3.71 -2.59
C ALA A 223 -13.91 3.66 -3.24
N PHE A 224 -13.16 4.77 -3.21
CA PHE A 224 -11.82 4.83 -3.77
C PHE A 224 -10.83 3.99 -2.95
N ARG A 225 -10.85 4.13 -1.61
CA ARG A 225 -10.03 3.29 -0.70
C ARG A 225 -10.34 1.80 -0.90
N SER A 226 -11.62 1.46 -0.97
CA SER A 226 -12.08 0.09 -1.21
C SER A 226 -11.61 -0.46 -2.56
N ALA A 227 -11.72 0.33 -3.64
CA ALA A 227 -11.23 -0.06 -4.96
C ALA A 227 -9.70 -0.28 -4.95
N LEU A 228 -8.96 0.67 -4.38
CA LEU A 228 -7.50 0.67 -4.35
C LEU A 228 -6.92 -0.47 -3.50
N SER A 229 -7.66 -0.98 -2.51
CA SER A 229 -7.27 -2.16 -1.73
C SER A 229 -7.23 -3.47 -2.55
N LYS A 230 -7.82 -3.46 -3.76
CA LYS A 230 -7.87 -4.61 -4.68
C LYS A 230 -6.71 -4.54 -5.68
N ARG A 231 -6.20 -5.71 -6.06
CA ARG A 231 -5.18 -5.83 -7.11
C ARG A 231 -5.81 -6.07 -8.48
N GLY A 232 -5.37 -5.32 -9.48
CA GLY A 232 -5.70 -5.57 -10.88
C GLY A 232 -5.21 -6.94 -11.35
N THR A 233 -5.91 -7.52 -12.31
CA THR A 233 -5.48 -8.75 -12.99
C THR A 233 -4.74 -8.42 -14.28
N ARG A 234 -3.95 -9.35 -14.83
CA ARG A 234 -3.34 -9.16 -16.16
C ARG A 234 -4.38 -8.79 -17.23
N LYS A 235 -5.60 -9.33 -17.14
CA LYS A 235 -6.71 -9.02 -18.06
C LYS A 235 -7.15 -7.57 -17.95
N THR A 236 -7.32 -7.05 -16.73
CA THR A 236 -7.77 -5.67 -16.52
C THR A 236 -6.67 -4.66 -16.84
N HIS A 237 -5.40 -4.97 -16.51
CA HIS A 237 -4.25 -4.18 -16.98
C HIS A 237 -4.16 -4.15 -18.51
N TYR A 238 -4.29 -5.30 -19.17
CA TYR A 238 -4.31 -5.37 -20.64
C TYR A 238 -5.40 -4.48 -21.23
N ASN A 239 -6.60 -4.49 -20.64
CA ASN A 239 -7.69 -3.61 -21.04
C ASN A 239 -7.31 -2.12 -20.89
N ALA A 240 -6.81 -1.72 -19.72
CA ALA A 240 -6.39 -0.34 -19.48
C ALA A 240 -5.31 0.12 -20.48
N LEU A 241 -4.34 -0.73 -20.78
CA LEU A 241 -3.29 -0.46 -21.77
C LEU A 241 -3.87 -0.24 -23.17
N LEU A 242 -4.84 -1.06 -23.61
CA LEU A 242 -5.51 -0.85 -24.90
C LEU A 242 -6.22 0.51 -24.97
N HIS A 243 -6.89 0.93 -23.89
CA HIS A 243 -7.53 2.25 -23.84
C HIS A 243 -6.49 3.38 -23.93
N ILE A 244 -5.35 3.26 -23.26
CA ILE A 244 -4.28 4.26 -23.31
C ILE A 244 -3.64 4.33 -24.71
N ILE A 245 -3.42 3.17 -25.34
CA ILE A 245 -2.83 3.11 -26.69
C ILE A 245 -3.75 3.75 -27.73
N GLY A 246 -5.06 3.76 -27.50
CA GLY A 246 -6.03 4.45 -28.35
C GLY A 246 -5.68 5.91 -28.63
N TYR A 247 -5.04 6.62 -27.69
CA TYR A 247 -4.70 8.04 -27.82
C TYR A 247 -3.65 8.34 -28.89
N PHE A 248 -2.69 7.43 -29.11
CA PHE A 248 -1.59 7.65 -30.05
C PHE A 248 -1.51 6.61 -31.17
N SER A 249 -2.36 5.58 -31.15
CA SER A 249 -2.30 4.47 -32.11
C SER A 249 -2.33 4.92 -33.57
N LYS A 250 -3.00 6.04 -33.89
CA LYS A 250 -3.06 6.60 -35.24
C LYS A 250 -1.72 7.20 -35.70
N ASN A 251 -0.92 7.70 -34.77
CA ASN A 251 0.36 8.38 -35.02
C ASN A 251 1.54 7.40 -35.15
N LEU A 252 1.32 6.10 -34.86
CA LEU A 252 2.33 5.07 -34.98
C LEU A 252 2.54 4.62 -36.43
N ASN A 253 3.80 4.46 -36.82
CA ASN A 253 4.17 3.80 -38.07
C ASN A 253 3.91 2.28 -38.01
N ARG A 254 4.06 1.58 -39.15
CA ARG A 254 3.78 0.14 -39.24
C ARG A 254 4.64 -0.70 -38.28
N GLY A 255 5.94 -0.38 -38.17
CA GLY A 255 6.87 -1.11 -37.30
C GLY A 255 6.54 -0.94 -35.82
N GLU A 256 6.25 0.29 -35.40
CA GLU A 256 5.85 0.65 -34.03
C GLU A 256 4.54 -0.05 -33.63
N LYS A 257 3.53 -0.04 -34.50
CA LYS A 257 2.26 -0.77 -34.28
C LYS A 257 2.50 -2.25 -34.07
N LEU A 258 3.31 -2.88 -34.92
CA LEU A 258 3.63 -4.31 -34.82
C LEU A 258 4.37 -4.63 -33.53
N TYR A 259 5.37 -3.81 -33.16
CA TYR A 259 6.15 -4.00 -31.94
C TYR A 259 5.28 -3.86 -30.68
N LEU A 260 4.46 -2.81 -30.59
CA LEU A 260 3.57 -2.57 -29.46
C LEU A 260 2.53 -3.69 -29.29
N HIS A 261 1.92 -4.13 -30.40
CA HIS A 261 1.00 -5.25 -30.39
C HIS A 261 1.67 -6.56 -29.96
N HIS A 262 2.90 -6.81 -30.40
CA HIS A 262 3.69 -7.97 -29.96
C HIS A 262 4.02 -7.90 -28.46
N ALA A 263 4.44 -6.74 -27.95
CA ALA A 263 4.71 -6.53 -26.53
C ALA A 263 3.44 -6.78 -25.68
N LEU A 264 2.29 -6.24 -26.09
CA LEU A 264 1.00 -6.49 -25.44
C LEU A 264 0.60 -7.97 -25.44
N LYS A 265 0.79 -8.67 -26.55
CA LYS A 265 0.54 -10.12 -26.63
C LYS A 265 1.43 -10.90 -25.65
N LYS A 266 2.72 -10.56 -25.57
CA LYS A 266 3.65 -11.18 -24.61
C LYS A 266 3.26 -10.87 -23.16
N PHE A 267 2.89 -9.64 -22.85
CA PHE A 267 2.38 -9.27 -21.52
C PHE A 267 1.11 -10.05 -21.15
N LYS A 268 0.14 -10.15 -22.06
CA LYS A 268 -1.09 -10.92 -21.84
C LYS A 268 -0.81 -12.40 -21.54
N LYS A 269 0.25 -12.96 -22.12
CA LYS A 269 0.73 -14.34 -21.88
C LYS A 269 1.63 -14.48 -20.63
N GLY A 270 1.94 -13.39 -19.93
CA GLY A 270 2.82 -13.38 -18.76
C GLY A 270 4.32 -13.47 -19.09
N VAL A 271 4.70 -13.29 -20.35
CA VAL A 271 6.10 -13.34 -20.80
C VAL A 271 6.82 -12.01 -20.56
N LEU A 272 6.12 -10.89 -20.73
CA LEU A 272 6.65 -9.56 -20.40
C LEU A 272 5.98 -9.04 -19.12
N PRO A 273 6.74 -8.36 -18.25
CA PRO A 273 6.19 -7.73 -17.05
C PRO A 273 5.42 -6.44 -17.40
N LEU A 274 4.55 -5.99 -16.48
CA LEU A 274 3.74 -4.79 -16.67
C LEU A 274 4.59 -3.52 -16.82
N TRP A 275 5.62 -3.36 -15.99
CA TRP A 275 6.49 -2.18 -16.00
C TRP A 275 7.06 -1.94 -17.39
N PHE A 276 7.51 -2.99 -18.10
CA PHE A 276 8.08 -2.87 -19.44
C PHE A 276 7.08 -2.27 -20.43
N VAL A 277 5.82 -2.72 -20.38
CA VAL A 277 4.79 -2.19 -21.28
C VAL A 277 4.42 -0.75 -20.93
N ARG A 278 4.43 -0.38 -19.64
CA ARG A 278 4.22 1.01 -19.24
C ARG A 278 5.35 1.91 -19.71
N GLU A 279 6.62 1.50 -19.59
CA GLU A 279 7.76 2.27 -20.08
C GLU A 279 7.70 2.49 -21.60
N LEU A 280 7.30 1.45 -22.34
CA LEU A 280 7.05 1.56 -23.78
C LEU A 280 5.95 2.59 -24.08
N ILE A 281 4.85 2.58 -23.33
CA ILE A 281 3.77 3.55 -23.48
C ILE A 281 4.21 4.96 -23.09
N LYS A 282 4.98 5.13 -22.00
CA LYS A 282 5.54 6.42 -21.58
C LYS A 282 6.39 7.03 -22.67
N THR A 283 7.22 6.22 -23.33
CA THR A 283 8.04 6.67 -24.47
C THR A 283 7.18 7.29 -25.57
N TYR A 284 6.06 6.66 -25.91
CA TYR A 284 5.12 7.22 -26.91
C TYR A 284 4.37 8.45 -26.40
N ALA A 285 3.94 8.45 -25.13
CA ALA A 285 3.28 9.60 -24.54
C ALA A 285 4.19 10.84 -24.52
N LEU A 286 5.49 10.65 -24.24
CA LEU A 286 6.50 11.70 -24.30
C LEU A 286 6.72 12.18 -25.74
N ARG A 287 6.97 11.26 -26.67
CA ARG A 287 7.23 11.61 -28.08
C ARG A 287 6.09 12.39 -28.73
N PHE A 288 4.85 12.07 -28.38
CA PHE A 288 3.66 12.73 -28.92
C PHE A 288 3.12 13.82 -27.99
N GLU A 289 3.87 14.20 -26.95
CA GLU A 289 3.54 15.30 -26.03
C GLU A 289 2.12 15.19 -25.44
N LEU A 290 1.72 13.96 -25.09
CA LEU A 290 0.37 13.66 -24.60
C LEU A 290 0.27 13.95 -23.11
N GLU A 291 0.18 15.23 -22.76
CA GLU A 291 0.13 15.73 -21.37
C GLU A 291 -0.93 15.00 -20.52
N TYR A 292 -2.12 14.76 -21.09
CA TYR A 292 -3.18 14.01 -20.43
C TYR A 292 -2.73 12.63 -19.92
N LEU A 293 -1.90 11.91 -20.71
CA LEU A 293 -1.36 10.61 -20.33
C LEU A 293 -0.19 10.75 -19.36
N LEU A 294 0.66 11.77 -19.53
CA LEU A 294 1.81 12.02 -18.66
C LEU A 294 1.40 12.35 -17.23
N GLN A 295 0.18 12.86 -17.04
CA GLN A 295 -0.39 13.11 -15.71
C GLN A 295 -1.04 11.87 -15.06
N GLN A 296 -1.23 10.76 -15.79
CA GLN A 296 -1.94 9.59 -15.26
C GLN A 296 -1.09 8.84 -14.22
N SER A 297 -1.67 8.61 -13.04
CA SER A 297 -1.01 7.81 -11.99
C SER A 297 -0.86 6.33 -12.37
N TYR A 298 -1.53 5.87 -13.42
CA TYR A 298 -1.26 4.54 -13.98
C TYR A 298 0.14 4.44 -14.62
N LEU A 299 0.61 5.52 -15.24
CA LEU A 299 1.94 5.58 -15.86
C LEU A 299 2.99 6.06 -14.85
N TYR A 300 2.65 7.05 -14.02
CA TYR A 300 3.54 7.58 -12.97
C TYR A 300 2.90 7.39 -11.58
N PRO A 301 2.87 6.15 -11.04
CA PRO A 301 2.18 5.84 -9.79
C PRO A 301 2.89 6.33 -8.52
N PHE A 302 4.20 6.54 -8.60
CA PHE A 302 5.08 6.96 -7.51
C PHE A 302 6.39 7.53 -8.11
N PRO A 303 7.24 8.20 -7.30
CA PRO A 303 8.53 8.74 -7.75
C PRO A 303 9.42 7.69 -8.43
N GLU A 304 10.04 8.01 -9.56
CA GLU A 304 10.84 7.07 -10.36
C GLU A 304 12.05 6.51 -9.59
N GLU A 305 12.56 7.25 -8.61
CA GLU A 305 13.65 6.82 -7.73
C GLU A 305 13.30 5.55 -6.91
N LEU A 306 12.00 5.24 -6.80
CA LEU A 306 11.47 4.05 -6.14
C LEU A 306 11.17 2.88 -7.12
N ASP A 307 11.39 3.04 -8.43
CA ASP A 307 11.25 1.96 -9.43
C ASP A 307 12.55 1.19 -9.63
N PHE A 308 12.92 0.41 -8.60
CA PHE A 308 14.06 -0.51 -8.61
C PHE A 308 13.65 -1.97 -8.52
#